data_AF-A0A3B9JIR0-F1
#
_entry.id   AF-A0A3B9JIR0-F1
#
_cell.length_a   1.000
_cell.length_b   1.000
_cell.length_c   1.000
_cell.angle_alpha   90.00
_cell.angle_beta   90.00
_cell.angle_gamma   90.00
#
_symmetry.space_group_name_H-M   'P 1'
#
loop_
_entity.id
_entity.type
_entity.pdbx_description
1 polymer ?
#
loop_
_entity_poly.entity_id
_entity_poly.type
_entity_poly.pdbx_seq_one_letter_code
_entity_poly.pdbx_strand_id
1 'polypeptide(L)'
;MGVFFDVAYNSINKYLEELCGDHVEIRRCKDNVIVVLADGLGSGVKANILATLTSNIAATMLKNGADIKDVVDTITMTLPECKKRGLAYSTFTIIQVFKSGEAYVAEFDNPKLILLNGHDKSGFARKKLTYGGKTIFESRFNIEVGDALVTFSDGVVHAGIGEVLNLGWGYDEISKFLLGRYHKEISAKALTKNLMDACNDLYDGRPGDDATVVSIKIVKPKHVTLFTGPPKERHKDEKICNLLIKSDGKKIVCGGSAGNLVAKYLNDTVRTDLSTMNKDVPPIGYIKGIDLVTEGVLTMSETVSILNKYVNMINQKNLLSENNGAAKLASILINDCTHLTIIMGNAINPAHQNPNFPEDLSIKWRLVHQLISLMNEMGKDVDTVFI
;
A
#
# COMPACT_ATOMS: atom_id res chain seq x y z
N MET A 1 -13.77 15.02 -4.87
CA MET A 1 -12.51 15.03 -5.63
C MET A 1 -12.20 13.57 -6.00
N GLY A 2 -11.90 13.25 -7.26
CA GLY A 2 -11.55 11.87 -7.62
C GLY A 2 -10.10 11.58 -7.21
N VAL A 3 -9.88 11.24 -5.94
CA VAL A 3 -8.54 10.94 -5.36
C VAL A 3 -8.49 9.52 -4.81
N PHE A 4 -7.28 8.98 -4.76
CA PHE A 4 -6.95 7.71 -4.13
C PHE A 4 -5.85 7.93 -3.09
N PHE A 5 -5.94 7.20 -1.98
CA PHE A 5 -4.97 7.26 -0.88
C PHE A 5 -4.08 6.03 -0.92
N ASP A 6 -2.86 6.21 -1.40
CA ASP A 6 -1.80 5.20 -1.33
C ASP A 6 -1.18 5.24 0.07
N VAL A 7 -1.28 4.15 0.82
CA VAL A 7 -0.88 4.10 2.24
C VAL A 7 0.12 2.98 2.40
N ALA A 8 1.25 3.28 3.05
CA ALA A 8 2.27 2.29 3.36
C ALA A 8 2.85 2.55 4.74
N TYR A 9 3.13 1.47 5.47
CA TYR A 9 3.86 1.54 6.73
C TYR A 9 4.96 0.48 6.78
N ASN A 10 5.93 0.70 7.66
CA ASN A 10 6.95 -0.27 8.01
C ASN A 10 7.33 -0.09 9.47
N SER A 11 7.74 -1.17 10.11
CA SER A 11 8.15 -1.20 11.52
C SER A 11 9.44 -1.99 11.67
N ILE A 12 10.31 -1.55 12.57
CA ILE A 12 11.46 -2.30 13.04
C ILE A 12 11.29 -2.55 14.54
N ASN A 13 11.58 -3.78 14.95
CA ASN A 13 11.51 -4.15 16.35
C ASN A 13 12.76 -3.67 17.07
N LYS A 14 12.61 -3.30 18.33
CA LYS A 14 13.71 -3.15 19.26
C LYS A 14 14.58 -4.42 19.29
N TYR A 15 15.90 -4.23 19.40
CA TYR A 15 16.85 -5.31 19.48
C TYR A 15 16.52 -6.27 20.65
N LEU A 16 16.54 -7.58 20.36
CA LEU A 16 16.15 -8.69 21.25
C LEU A 16 14.65 -8.84 21.53
N GLU A 17 13.78 -7.99 20.97
CA GLU A 17 12.32 -8.16 21.09
C GLU A 17 11.75 -8.89 19.86
N GLU A 18 10.86 -9.84 20.12
CA GLU A 18 10.19 -10.61 19.05
C GLU A 18 9.02 -9.86 18.41
N LEU A 19 8.40 -8.94 19.15
CA LEU A 19 7.23 -8.17 18.72
C LEU A 19 7.50 -6.68 18.83
N CYS A 20 7.06 -5.94 17.82
CA CYS A 20 7.09 -4.47 17.85
C CYS A 20 6.06 -3.95 18.86
N GLY A 21 6.50 -3.04 19.74
CA GLY A 21 5.66 -2.30 20.66
C GLY A 21 4.67 -1.33 19.98
N ASP A 22 4.90 -1.01 18.70
CA ASP A 22 4.04 -0.17 17.89
C ASP A 22 3.00 -0.98 17.11
N HIS A 23 1.89 -0.35 16.75
CA HIS A 23 0.90 -0.92 15.83
C HIS A 23 0.27 0.15 14.93
N VAL A 24 0.19 -0.16 13.63
CA VAL A 24 -0.55 0.63 12.63
C VAL A 24 -1.85 -0.06 12.26
N GLU A 25 -2.98 0.63 12.37
CA GLU A 25 -4.29 0.14 11.93
C GLU A 25 -4.79 0.99 10.76
N ILE A 26 -5.20 0.35 9.65
CA ILE A 26 -5.66 1.02 8.43
C ILE A 26 -7.07 0.54 8.11
N ARG A 27 -8.04 1.46 8.15
CA ARG A 27 -9.43 1.19 7.75
C ARG A 27 -9.77 2.00 6.50
N ARG A 28 -9.88 1.31 5.36
CA ARG A 28 -10.39 1.89 4.10
C ARG A 28 -11.91 1.83 4.10
N CYS A 29 -12.56 2.98 3.95
CA CYS A 29 -14.02 3.11 3.83
C CYS A 29 -14.38 3.65 2.44
N LYS A 30 -15.68 3.72 2.14
CA LYS A 30 -16.17 4.21 0.84
C LYS A 30 -15.68 5.63 0.52
N ASP A 31 -15.74 6.53 1.50
CA ASP A 31 -15.51 7.96 1.31
C ASP A 31 -14.25 8.50 2.01
N ASN A 32 -13.60 7.69 2.86
CA ASN A 32 -12.39 8.08 3.58
C ASN A 32 -11.46 6.89 3.87
N VAL A 33 -10.26 7.19 4.32
CA VAL A 33 -9.32 6.22 4.90
C VAL A 33 -8.90 6.73 6.28
N ILE A 34 -8.98 5.85 7.28
CA ILE A 34 -8.53 6.09 8.65
C ILE A 34 -7.24 5.31 8.85
N VAL A 35 -6.21 5.98 9.34
CA VAL A 35 -4.91 5.41 9.67
C VAL A 35 -4.59 5.78 11.11
N VAL A 36 -4.28 4.80 11.94
CA VAL A 36 -3.93 5.01 13.34
C VAL A 36 -2.56 4.38 13.59
N LEU A 37 -1.58 5.19 13.98
CA LEU A 37 -0.31 4.70 14.52
C LEU A 37 -0.38 4.84 16.04
N ALA A 38 -0.26 3.73 16.76
CA ALA A 38 -0.15 3.73 18.21
C ALA A 38 1.20 3.14 18.62
N ASP A 39 1.82 3.73 19.64
CA ASP A 39 3.05 3.24 20.25
C ASP A 39 2.73 2.91 21.72
N GLY A 40 2.99 1.66 22.09
CA GLY A 40 2.68 1.12 23.40
C GLY A 40 3.82 1.33 24.37
N LEU A 41 3.50 1.78 25.59
CA LEU A 41 4.50 2.08 26.60
C LEU A 41 5.41 0.86 26.91
N GLY A 42 6.69 0.97 26.53
CA GLY A 42 7.72 -0.04 26.74
C GLY A 42 8.13 -0.72 25.44
N SER A 43 8.40 -2.02 25.48
CA SER A 43 8.71 -2.82 24.29
C SER A 43 8.13 -4.23 24.43
N GLY A 44 8.13 -4.98 23.33
CA GLY A 44 7.72 -6.39 23.31
C GLY A 44 6.22 -6.61 23.48
N VAL A 45 5.85 -7.79 24.00
CA VAL A 45 4.45 -8.27 24.05
C VAL A 45 3.49 -7.28 24.72
N LYS A 46 3.90 -6.66 25.83
CA LYS A 46 3.02 -5.76 26.58
C LYS A 46 2.75 -4.47 25.81
N ALA A 47 3.79 -3.87 25.24
CA ALA A 47 3.65 -2.67 24.41
C ALA A 47 2.78 -2.97 23.19
N ASN A 48 3.04 -4.09 22.52
CA ASN A 48 2.27 -4.53 21.37
C ASN A 48 0.76 -4.64 21.66
N ILE A 49 0.36 -5.29 22.77
CA ILE A 49 -1.05 -5.39 23.16
C ILE A 49 -1.68 -4.01 23.37
N LEU A 50 -0.96 -3.09 24.02
CA LEU A 50 -1.45 -1.74 24.30
C LEU A 50 -1.63 -0.93 23.02
N ALA A 51 -0.65 -0.97 22.11
CA ALA A 51 -0.74 -0.32 20.81
C ALA A 51 -1.87 -0.92 19.96
N THR A 52 -2.01 -2.25 19.96
CA THR A 52 -3.09 -2.97 19.26
C THR A 52 -4.46 -2.55 19.72
N LEU A 53 -4.70 -2.51 21.04
CA LEU A 53 -5.99 -2.11 21.59
C LEU A 53 -6.29 -0.64 21.28
N THR A 54 -5.30 0.24 21.44
CA THR A 54 -5.42 1.68 21.16
C THR A 54 -5.80 1.93 19.71
N SER A 55 -5.03 1.36 18.77
CA SER A 55 -5.24 1.56 17.33
C SER A 55 -6.58 0.98 16.86
N ASN A 56 -6.97 -0.20 17.35
CA ASN A 56 -8.23 -0.84 16.99
C ASN A 56 -9.46 -0.12 17.56
N ILE A 57 -9.42 0.32 18.83
CA ILE A 57 -10.50 1.10 19.44
C ILE A 57 -10.71 2.38 18.65
N ALA A 58 -9.64 3.15 18.43
CA ALA A 58 -9.69 4.41 17.70
C ALA A 58 -10.25 4.23 16.28
N ALA A 59 -9.66 3.31 15.51
CA ALA A 59 -10.06 3.10 14.12
C ALA A 59 -11.51 2.60 14.01
N THR A 60 -11.96 1.73 14.92
CA THR A 60 -13.33 1.18 14.90
C THR A 60 -14.36 2.24 15.28
N MET A 61 -14.11 3.02 16.33
CA MET A 61 -15.03 4.06 16.77
C MET A 61 -15.16 5.18 15.71
N LEU A 62 -14.06 5.65 15.14
CA LEU A 62 -14.07 6.67 14.09
C LEU A 62 -14.74 6.17 12.80
N LYS A 63 -14.54 4.91 12.43
CA LYS A 63 -15.25 4.29 11.31
C LYS A 63 -16.77 4.31 11.49
N ASN A 64 -17.24 4.21 12.73
CA ASN A 64 -18.66 4.27 13.10
C ASN A 64 -19.16 5.70 13.41
N GLY A 65 -18.34 6.73 13.15
CA GLY A 65 -18.74 8.14 13.28
C GLY A 65 -18.67 8.70 14.70
N ALA A 66 -17.97 8.05 15.63
CA ALA A 66 -17.71 8.63 16.94
C ALA A 66 -16.76 9.84 16.85
N ASP A 67 -16.92 10.80 17.76
CA ASP A 67 -15.99 11.92 17.90
C ASP A 67 -14.71 11.51 18.61
N ILE A 68 -13.62 12.25 18.37
CA ILE A 68 -12.32 11.96 19.00
C ILE A 68 -12.36 12.02 20.53
N LYS A 69 -13.23 12.84 21.10
CA LYS A 69 -13.42 12.93 22.55
C LYS A 69 -13.85 11.58 23.11
N ASP A 70 -14.86 10.96 22.50
CA ASP A 70 -15.38 9.67 22.94
C ASP A 70 -14.36 8.55 22.73
N VAL A 71 -13.57 8.64 21.66
CA VAL A 71 -12.44 7.73 21.41
C VAL A 71 -11.42 7.79 22.55
N VAL A 72 -11.00 9.00 22.93
CA VAL A 72 -10.00 9.23 23.97
C VAL A 72 -10.51 8.79 25.34
N ASP A 73 -11.76 9.15 25.65
CA ASP A 73 -12.43 8.73 26.89
C ASP A 73 -12.49 7.20 26.95
N THR A 74 -12.87 6.53 25.86
CA THR A 74 -12.94 5.05 25.80
C THR A 74 -11.57 4.39 25.97
N ILE A 75 -10.53 4.89 25.28
CA ILE A 75 -9.16 4.38 25.42
C ILE A 75 -8.69 4.53 26.88
N THR A 76 -8.94 5.69 27.48
CA THR A 76 -8.55 5.99 28.87
C THR A 76 -9.29 5.09 29.88
N MET A 77 -10.57 4.78 29.64
CA MET A 77 -11.35 3.90 30.52
C MET A 77 -11.03 2.41 30.32
N THR A 78 -10.63 2.01 29.11
CA THR A 78 -10.39 0.61 28.75
C THR A 78 -8.99 0.16 29.12
N LEU A 79 -8.00 1.01 28.83
CA LEU A 79 -6.61 0.71 29.17
C LEU A 79 -6.38 1.05 30.64
N PRO A 80 -5.58 0.24 31.36
CA PRO A 80 -5.23 0.56 32.74
C PRO A 80 -4.54 1.94 32.83
N GLU A 81 -4.28 2.50 34.02
CA GLU A 81 -3.32 3.61 34.20
C GLU A 81 -2.02 3.15 34.88
N CYS A 82 -0.86 3.61 34.40
CA CYS A 82 0.42 3.19 34.96
C CYS A 82 0.61 3.87 36.31
N LYS A 83 0.12 3.21 37.38
CA LYS A 83 0.10 3.73 38.76
C LYS A 83 1.46 4.23 39.27
N LYS A 84 2.57 3.77 38.71
CA LYS A 84 3.93 4.20 39.09
C LYS A 84 4.42 5.47 38.38
N ARG A 85 3.87 5.82 37.20
CA ARG A 85 4.39 6.93 36.36
C ARG A 85 3.33 7.97 35.96
N GLY A 86 2.03 7.70 36.13
CA GLY A 86 0.96 8.63 35.74
C GLY A 86 0.83 8.89 34.22
N LEU A 87 1.54 8.10 33.40
CA LEU A 87 1.55 8.23 31.94
C LEU A 87 0.40 7.44 31.30
N ALA A 88 -0.05 7.87 30.13
CA ALA A 88 -0.90 7.04 29.27
C ALA A 88 -0.11 5.79 28.84
N TYR A 89 -0.78 4.66 28.66
CA TYR A 89 -0.11 3.42 28.25
C TYR A 89 0.18 3.32 26.77
N SER A 90 -0.36 4.23 25.95
CA SER A 90 -0.05 4.28 24.54
C SER A 90 -0.23 5.70 24.01
N THR A 91 0.73 6.15 23.22
CA THR A 91 0.63 7.35 22.38
C THR A 91 -0.12 6.98 21.10
N PHE A 92 -0.64 7.97 20.38
CA PHE A 92 -1.20 7.70 19.06
C PHE A 92 -1.21 8.91 18.13
N THR A 93 -1.19 8.64 16.83
CA THR A 93 -1.52 9.58 15.77
C THR A 93 -2.64 8.99 14.93
N ILE A 94 -3.76 9.71 14.84
CA ILE A 94 -4.90 9.37 14.00
C ILE A 94 -4.90 10.30 12.80
N ILE A 95 -5.01 9.74 11.60
CA ILE A 95 -5.14 10.47 10.35
C ILE A 95 -6.38 9.95 9.63
N GLN A 96 -7.31 10.84 9.32
CA GLN A 96 -8.49 10.54 8.53
C GLN A 96 -8.50 11.43 7.30
N VAL A 97 -8.37 10.81 6.12
CA VAL A 97 -8.37 11.53 4.83
C VAL A 97 -9.64 11.21 4.05
N PHE A 98 -10.33 12.24 3.59
CA PHE A 98 -11.62 12.15 2.93
C PHE A 98 -11.48 12.40 1.43
N LYS A 99 -12.24 11.68 0.60
CA LYS A 99 -12.29 11.90 -0.86
C LYS A 99 -12.82 13.30 -1.24
N SER A 100 -13.40 14.04 -0.29
CA SER A 100 -13.72 15.46 -0.44
C SER A 100 -12.47 16.33 -0.60
N GLY A 101 -11.32 15.90 -0.06
CA GLY A 101 -10.09 16.68 0.05
C GLY A 101 -9.83 17.17 1.47
N GLU A 102 -10.72 16.92 2.44
CA GLU A 102 -10.46 17.23 3.85
C GLU A 102 -9.55 16.16 4.48
N ALA A 103 -8.63 16.60 5.34
CA ALA A 103 -7.87 15.75 6.24
C ALA A 103 -8.10 16.20 7.69
N TYR A 104 -8.33 15.22 8.56
CA TYR A 104 -8.41 15.38 10.00
C TYR A 104 -7.27 14.61 10.66
N VAL A 105 -6.57 15.25 11.59
CA VAL A 105 -5.43 14.66 12.30
C VAL A 105 -5.58 14.90 13.80
N ALA A 106 -5.40 13.87 14.60
CA ALA A 106 -5.31 13.97 16.06
C ALA A 106 -4.02 13.32 16.55
N GLU A 107 -3.18 14.10 17.22
CA GLU A 107 -1.87 13.69 17.72
C GLU A 107 -1.87 13.70 19.26
N PHE A 108 -1.54 12.57 19.88
CA PHE A 108 -1.37 12.41 21.31
C PHE A 108 0.00 11.81 21.60
N ASP A 109 0.91 12.63 22.14
CA ASP A 109 2.30 12.32 22.54
C ASP A 109 3.24 11.75 21.46
N ASN A 110 2.74 11.32 20.31
CA ASN A 110 3.56 10.97 19.15
C ASN A 110 4.22 12.20 18.49
N PRO A 111 5.33 11.98 17.75
CA PRO A 111 5.88 12.98 16.84
C PRO A 111 4.83 13.58 15.91
N LYS A 112 4.98 14.88 15.64
CA LYS A 112 4.03 15.65 14.83
C LYS A 112 4.03 15.18 13.37
N LEU A 113 2.86 15.01 12.78
CA LEU A 113 2.68 14.75 11.36
C LEU A 113 3.42 15.78 10.49
N ILE A 114 4.14 15.28 9.51
CA ILE A 114 4.80 16.06 8.47
C ILE A 114 3.93 16.02 7.21
N LEU A 115 3.59 17.21 6.69
CA LEU A 115 2.96 17.39 5.38
C LEU A 115 4.04 17.74 4.37
N LEU A 116 4.09 16.99 3.27
CA LEU A 116 4.99 17.20 2.15
C LEU A 116 4.14 17.55 0.93
N ASN A 117 4.11 18.82 0.54
CA ASN A 117 3.31 19.32 -0.58
C ASN A 117 4.16 19.99 -1.69
N GLY A 118 5.46 19.71 -1.73
CA GLY A 118 6.39 20.28 -2.72
C GLY A 118 6.74 21.76 -2.47
N HIS A 119 6.23 22.36 -1.41
CA HIS A 119 6.66 23.67 -0.91
C HIS A 119 7.45 23.50 0.39
N ASP A 120 8.48 24.32 0.57
CA ASP A 120 9.53 24.18 1.59
C ASP A 120 9.05 24.33 3.05
N LYS A 121 7.74 24.55 3.27
CA LYS A 121 7.06 24.61 4.58
C LYS A 121 5.55 24.72 4.38
N SER A 122 4.82 23.62 4.48
CA SER A 122 3.37 23.65 4.71
C SER A 122 3.05 23.20 6.12
N GLY A 123 3.13 24.17 7.05
CA GLY A 123 2.56 23.98 8.37
C GLY A 123 1.04 24.15 8.31
N PHE A 124 0.29 23.21 8.86
CA PHE A 124 -1.12 23.40 9.19
C PHE A 124 -1.28 23.75 10.68
N ALA A 125 -2.34 24.48 11.01
CA ALA A 125 -2.63 24.89 12.38
C ALA A 125 -3.03 23.68 13.24
N ARG A 126 -2.45 23.61 14.44
CA ARG A 126 -2.75 22.62 15.46
C ARG A 126 -3.50 23.28 16.61
N LYS A 127 -4.70 22.81 16.91
CA LYS A 127 -5.48 23.23 18.06
C LYS A 127 -5.16 22.30 19.23
N LYS A 128 -4.63 22.87 20.32
CA LYS A 128 -4.42 22.16 21.58
C LYS A 128 -5.75 22.00 22.32
N LEU A 129 -6.12 20.76 22.63
CA LEU A 129 -7.33 20.41 23.37
C LEU A 129 -6.96 19.49 24.53
N THR A 130 -7.83 19.42 25.53
CA THR A 130 -7.63 18.56 26.70
C THR A 130 -8.87 17.70 26.93
N TYR A 131 -8.69 16.38 26.87
CA TYR A 131 -9.73 15.38 27.09
C TYR A 131 -9.24 14.39 28.15
N GLY A 132 -10.03 14.10 29.19
CA GLY A 132 -9.61 13.19 30.26
C GLY A 132 -8.26 13.54 30.93
N GLY A 133 -7.89 14.82 30.96
CA GLY A 133 -6.57 15.29 31.46
C GLY A 133 -5.39 15.07 30.50
N LYS A 134 -5.62 14.49 29.31
CA LYS A 134 -4.62 14.31 28.24
C LYS A 134 -4.66 15.48 27.26
N THR A 135 -3.49 15.92 26.80
CA THR A 135 -3.39 16.99 25.80
C THR A 135 -3.34 16.39 24.39
N ILE A 136 -4.27 16.78 23.53
CA ILE A 136 -4.33 16.33 22.13
C ILE A 136 -4.21 17.52 21.20
N PHE A 137 -3.46 17.36 20.11
CA PHE A 137 -3.41 18.33 19.03
C PHE A 137 -4.31 17.88 17.89
N GLU A 138 -5.37 18.64 17.64
CA GLU A 138 -6.26 18.44 16.50
C GLU A 138 -5.91 19.38 15.36
N SER A 139 -5.97 18.86 14.14
CA SER A 139 -5.78 19.65 12.92
C SER A 139 -6.81 19.27 11.87
N ARG A 140 -7.32 20.28 11.17
CA ARG A 140 -8.15 20.12 9.97
C ARG A 140 -7.59 20.99 8.87
N PHE A 141 -7.35 20.40 7.71
CA PHE A 141 -6.80 21.09 6.55
C PHE A 141 -7.21 20.37 5.26
N ASN A 142 -7.00 21.04 4.13
CA ASN A 142 -7.25 20.45 2.82
C ASN A 142 -5.96 19.83 2.27
N ILE A 143 -6.12 18.70 1.60
CA ILE A 143 -5.07 17.95 0.92
C ILE A 143 -5.32 17.96 -0.58
N GLU A 144 -4.25 18.01 -1.35
CA GLU A 144 -4.29 18.02 -2.82
C GLU A 144 -3.62 16.78 -3.41
N VAL A 145 -3.96 16.50 -4.67
CA VAL A 145 -3.24 15.49 -5.44
C VAL A 145 -1.78 15.89 -5.51
N GLY A 146 -0.91 14.96 -5.14
CA GLY A 146 0.50 15.25 -5.09
C GLY A 146 0.97 15.71 -3.71
N ASP A 147 0.14 15.67 -2.66
CA ASP A 147 0.59 15.76 -1.26
C ASP A 147 1.02 14.40 -0.71
N ALA A 148 1.83 14.39 0.35
CA ALA A 148 2.10 13.25 1.20
C ALA A 148 2.02 13.63 2.69
N LEU A 149 1.42 12.76 3.50
CA LEU A 149 1.38 12.86 4.96
C LEU A 149 2.28 11.77 5.54
N VAL A 150 3.21 12.14 6.42
CA VAL A 150 4.15 11.20 7.04
C VAL A 150 4.11 11.34 8.57
N THR A 151 3.81 10.25 9.26
CA THR A 151 3.87 10.15 10.73
C THR A 151 4.77 8.99 11.13
N PHE A 152 5.31 9.04 12.34
CA PHE A 152 6.20 8.02 12.88
C PHE A 152 6.15 8.01 14.40
N SER A 153 6.57 6.90 15.03
CA SER A 153 6.75 6.79 16.48
C SER A 153 8.05 7.47 16.93
N ASP A 154 8.21 7.64 18.23
CA ASP A 154 9.37 8.31 18.81
C ASP A 154 10.68 7.52 18.61
N GLY A 155 10.64 6.20 18.42
CA GLY A 155 11.80 5.40 18.03
C GLY A 155 12.52 5.95 16.78
N VAL A 156 11.78 6.48 15.80
CA VAL A 156 12.41 7.13 14.64
C VAL A 156 13.15 8.41 15.04
N VAL A 157 12.59 9.19 15.97
CA VAL A 157 13.22 10.43 16.50
C VAL A 157 14.46 10.10 17.32
N HIS A 158 14.42 9.01 18.08
CA HIS A 158 15.50 8.54 18.95
C HIS A 158 16.55 7.68 18.22
N ALA A 159 16.39 7.45 16.92
CA ALA A 159 17.33 6.65 16.14
C ALA A 159 18.77 7.15 16.28
N GLY A 160 19.69 6.22 16.57
CA GLY A 160 21.11 6.50 16.79
C GLY A 160 21.47 7.10 18.16
N ILE A 161 20.53 7.30 19.09
CA ILE A 161 20.84 7.85 20.41
C ILE A 161 21.85 6.97 21.17
N GLY A 162 22.96 7.58 21.63
CA GLY A 162 23.98 6.91 22.43
C GLY A 162 24.95 6.00 21.65
N GLU A 163 24.66 5.73 20.37
CA GLU A 163 25.51 4.93 19.48
C GLU A 163 26.18 5.82 18.42
N VAL A 164 25.38 6.37 17.49
CA VAL A 164 25.87 7.17 16.35
C VAL A 164 25.69 8.68 16.61
N LEU A 165 24.68 9.07 17.40
CA LEU A 165 24.27 10.45 17.67
C LEU A 165 24.10 10.69 19.17
N ASN A 166 24.49 11.88 19.64
CA ASN A 166 24.39 12.21 21.06
C ASN A 166 22.95 12.44 21.56
N LEU A 167 22.03 12.87 20.68
CA LEU A 167 20.65 13.26 21.04
C LEU A 167 19.58 12.53 20.20
N GLY A 168 19.96 11.48 19.47
CA GLY A 168 19.12 10.85 18.46
C GLY A 168 19.05 11.67 17.15
N TRP A 169 18.21 11.21 16.22
CA TRP A 169 18.06 11.83 14.90
C TRP A 169 17.37 13.19 14.96
N GLY A 170 16.30 13.31 15.74
CA GLY A 170 15.58 14.56 15.93
C GLY A 170 14.57 14.88 14.82
N TYR A 171 13.44 15.47 15.23
CA TYR A 171 12.30 15.76 14.35
C TYR A 171 12.63 16.67 13.15
N ASP A 172 13.41 17.73 13.38
CA ASP A 172 13.72 18.72 12.35
C ASP A 172 14.63 18.14 11.26
N GLU A 173 15.58 17.27 11.64
CA GLU A 173 16.47 16.60 10.68
C GLU A 173 15.74 15.52 9.87
N ILE A 174 14.83 14.78 10.51
CA ILE A 174 13.92 13.85 9.80
C ILE A 174 13.06 14.62 8.79
N SER A 175 12.54 15.78 9.18
CA SER A 175 11.74 16.63 8.29
C SER A 175 12.54 17.09 7.07
N LYS A 176 13.79 17.55 7.28
CA LYS A 176 14.70 17.92 6.17
C LYS A 176 15.04 16.72 5.29
N PHE A 177 15.29 15.55 5.88
CA PHE A 177 15.57 14.32 5.15
C PHE A 177 14.41 13.95 4.22
N LEU A 178 13.18 13.96 4.75
CA LEU A 178 11.98 13.67 3.97
C LEU A 178 11.77 14.69 2.84
N LEU A 179 11.92 15.98 3.13
CA LEU A 179 11.83 17.05 2.12
C LEU A 179 12.85 16.85 0.99
N GLY A 180 14.10 16.49 1.31
CA GLY A 180 15.15 16.25 0.32
C GLY A 180 14.95 14.99 -0.54
N ARG A 181 14.13 14.03 -0.09
CA ARG A 181 13.78 12.81 -0.84
C ARG A 181 12.45 12.91 -1.58
N TYR A 182 11.64 13.90 -1.21
CA TYR A 182 10.30 14.06 -1.73
C TYR A 182 10.29 14.54 -3.18
N HIS A 183 9.45 13.90 -4.00
CA HIS A 183 9.10 14.34 -5.35
C HIS A 183 7.70 13.81 -5.67
N LYS A 184 7.01 14.38 -6.67
CA LYS A 184 5.57 14.11 -6.88
C LYS A 184 5.26 12.65 -7.23
N GLU A 185 6.21 11.97 -7.87
CA GLU A 185 6.11 10.61 -8.36
C GLU A 185 6.49 9.55 -7.32
N ILE A 186 7.05 9.94 -6.17
CA ILE A 186 7.43 8.98 -5.12
C ILE A 186 6.18 8.31 -4.55
N SER A 187 6.21 6.98 -4.41
CA SER A 187 5.13 6.23 -3.78
C SER A 187 5.19 6.34 -2.26
N ALA A 188 4.05 6.10 -1.59
CA ALA A 188 4.02 6.06 -0.13
C ALA A 188 5.01 5.01 0.41
N LYS A 189 5.09 3.85 -0.25
CA LYS A 189 6.00 2.76 0.11
C LYS A 189 7.47 3.14 -0.01
N ALA A 190 7.87 3.80 -1.09
CA ALA A 190 9.25 4.24 -1.27
C ALA A 190 9.63 5.28 -0.21
N LEU A 191 8.73 6.21 0.11
CA LEU A 191 8.94 7.22 1.14
C LEU A 191 9.11 6.60 2.53
N THR A 192 8.21 5.68 2.90
CA THR A 192 8.29 4.89 4.15
C THR A 192 9.57 4.09 4.21
N LYS A 193 9.94 3.39 3.14
CA LYS A 193 11.16 2.58 3.10
C LYS A 193 12.42 3.44 3.23
N ASN A 194 12.50 4.56 2.52
CA ASN A 194 13.66 5.45 2.59
C ASN A 194 13.90 5.98 4.02
N LEU A 195 12.82 6.34 4.74
CA LEU A 195 12.94 6.79 6.12
C LEU A 195 13.31 5.63 7.06
N MET A 196 12.70 4.46 6.87
CA MET A 196 12.97 3.30 7.72
C MET A 196 14.39 2.73 7.53
N ASP A 197 14.88 2.68 6.29
CA ASP A 197 16.26 2.25 5.99
C ASP A 197 17.27 3.17 6.69
N ALA A 198 17.09 4.49 6.57
CA ALA A 198 17.95 5.47 7.24
C ALA A 198 17.85 5.38 8.78
N CYS A 199 16.67 5.12 9.32
CA CYS A 199 16.47 4.85 10.75
C CYS A 199 17.26 3.61 11.20
N ASN A 200 17.15 2.51 10.46
CA ASN A 200 17.86 1.26 10.75
C ASN A 200 19.39 1.40 10.60
N ASP A 201 19.85 2.19 9.64
CA ASP A 201 21.27 2.53 9.47
C ASP A 201 21.80 3.32 10.68
N LEU A 202 21.04 4.28 11.20
CA LEU A 202 21.40 5.01 12.42
C LEU A 202 21.42 4.11 13.67
N TYR A 203 20.65 3.05 13.67
CA TYR A 203 20.68 2.02 14.71
C TYR A 203 21.78 0.97 14.53
N ASP A 204 22.57 1.02 13.46
CA ASP A 204 23.57 0.00 13.12
C ASP A 204 22.99 -1.45 13.13
N GLY A 205 21.73 -1.58 12.69
CA GLY A 205 20.99 -2.85 12.69
C GLY A 205 20.64 -3.39 14.09
N ARG A 206 20.81 -2.59 15.16
CA ARG A 206 20.44 -2.93 16.54
C ARG A 206 19.53 -1.84 17.13
N PRO A 207 18.24 -1.83 16.78
CA PRO A 207 17.33 -0.78 17.21
C PRO A 207 17.24 -0.67 18.73
N GLY A 208 17.49 0.52 19.26
CA GLY A 208 17.39 0.81 20.70
C GLY A 208 15.93 0.90 21.18
N ASP A 209 15.01 1.12 20.25
CA ASP A 209 13.58 1.19 20.48
C ASP A 209 12.80 0.58 19.31
N ASP A 210 11.50 0.36 19.53
CA ASP A 210 10.57 0.07 18.44
C ASP A 210 10.39 1.32 17.59
N ALA A 211 10.44 1.19 16.26
CA ALA A 211 10.30 2.34 15.38
C ALA A 211 9.40 2.03 14.19
N THR A 212 8.42 2.90 13.95
CA THR A 212 7.40 2.72 12.93
C THR A 212 7.21 4.00 12.13
N VAL A 213 7.08 3.85 10.81
CA VAL A 213 6.82 4.95 9.87
C VAL A 213 5.55 4.64 9.09
N VAL A 214 4.69 5.64 8.90
CA VAL A 214 3.51 5.58 8.06
C VAL A 214 3.50 6.76 7.09
N SER A 215 3.29 6.46 5.80
CA SER A 215 3.13 7.46 4.75
C SER A 215 1.79 7.30 4.04
N ILE A 216 1.13 8.41 3.74
CA ILE A 216 -0.09 8.49 2.95
C ILE A 216 0.17 9.42 1.77
N LYS A 217 0.13 8.91 0.55
CA LYS A 217 0.28 9.69 -0.69
C LYS A 217 -1.09 9.90 -1.33
N ILE A 218 -1.39 11.15 -1.65
CA ILE A 218 -2.64 11.53 -2.33
C ILE A 218 -2.37 11.50 -3.83
N VAL A 219 -3.03 10.58 -4.55
CA VAL A 219 -2.80 10.37 -5.98
C VAL A 219 -4.10 10.43 -6.78
N LYS A 220 -3.99 10.66 -8.09
CA LYS A 220 -5.12 10.47 -9.00
C LYS A 220 -5.41 8.98 -9.18
N PRO A 221 -6.69 8.57 -9.26
CA PRO A 221 -7.06 7.24 -9.69
C PRO A 221 -6.44 6.92 -11.05
N LYS A 222 -5.76 5.78 -11.09
CA LYS A 222 -5.28 5.11 -12.30
C LYS A 222 -5.98 3.75 -12.42
N HIS A 223 -6.69 3.56 -13.51
CA HIS A 223 -7.44 2.33 -13.79
C HIS A 223 -6.63 1.40 -14.69
N VAL A 224 -6.63 0.12 -14.37
CA VAL A 224 -6.04 -0.94 -15.18
C VAL A 224 -7.07 -2.04 -15.37
N THR A 225 -7.27 -2.49 -16.60
CA THR A 225 -8.08 -3.68 -16.90
C THR A 225 -7.18 -4.79 -17.40
N LEU A 226 -7.21 -5.93 -16.72
CA LEU A 226 -6.42 -7.12 -17.03
C LEU A 226 -7.35 -8.22 -17.53
N PHE A 227 -7.21 -8.59 -18.80
CA PHE A 227 -7.94 -9.70 -19.42
C PHE A 227 -7.08 -10.97 -19.45
N THR A 228 -7.48 -12.01 -18.72
CA THR A 228 -6.64 -13.21 -18.48
C THR A 228 -7.04 -14.46 -19.28
N GLY A 229 -8.03 -14.36 -20.16
CA GLY A 229 -8.47 -15.50 -20.97
C GLY A 229 -9.82 -15.31 -21.64
N PRO A 230 -10.09 -15.98 -22.77
CA PRO A 230 -11.40 -15.95 -23.41
C PRO A 230 -12.49 -16.64 -22.56
N PRO A 231 -13.78 -16.29 -22.74
CA PRO A 231 -14.88 -16.97 -22.06
C PRO A 231 -15.04 -18.41 -22.56
N LYS A 232 -15.70 -19.28 -21.76
CA LYS A 232 -15.99 -20.67 -22.17
C LYS A 232 -16.94 -20.72 -23.38
N GLU A 233 -17.90 -19.79 -23.42
CA GLU A 233 -18.91 -19.69 -24.47
C GLU A 233 -18.55 -18.62 -25.51
N ARG A 234 -18.23 -19.06 -26.74
CA ARG A 234 -17.78 -18.16 -27.83
C ARG A 234 -18.75 -17.05 -28.21
N HIS A 235 -20.05 -17.20 -27.99
CA HIS A 235 -21.00 -16.12 -28.29
C HIS A 235 -20.83 -14.90 -27.35
N LYS A 236 -20.09 -15.05 -26.24
CA LYS A 236 -19.73 -13.96 -25.32
C LYS A 236 -18.48 -13.21 -25.77
N ASP A 237 -17.70 -13.73 -26.71
CA ASP A 237 -16.42 -13.19 -27.17
C ASP A 237 -16.50 -11.67 -27.49
N GLU A 238 -17.50 -11.27 -28.27
CA GLU A 238 -17.71 -9.88 -28.68
C GLU A 238 -17.99 -8.97 -27.49
N LYS A 239 -18.88 -9.41 -26.58
CA LYS A 239 -19.26 -8.65 -25.38
C LYS A 239 -18.05 -8.39 -24.47
N ILE A 240 -17.18 -9.38 -24.32
CA ILE A 240 -16.00 -9.29 -23.45
C ILE A 240 -14.91 -8.42 -24.06
N CYS A 241 -14.66 -8.56 -25.36
CA CYS A 241 -13.74 -7.66 -26.05
C CYS A 241 -14.25 -6.22 -25.97
N ASN A 242 -15.55 -5.99 -26.16
CA ASN A 242 -16.15 -4.66 -26.00
C ASN A 242 -15.99 -4.10 -24.57
N LEU A 243 -16.13 -4.94 -23.54
CA LEU A 243 -15.89 -4.55 -22.14
C LEU A 243 -14.45 -4.10 -21.92
N LEU A 244 -13.46 -4.85 -22.41
CA LEU A 244 -12.04 -4.50 -22.32
C LEU A 244 -11.74 -3.19 -23.08
N ILE A 245 -12.25 -3.03 -24.30
CA ILE A 245 -11.93 -1.87 -25.13
C ILE A 245 -12.58 -0.58 -24.60
N LYS A 246 -13.76 -0.69 -23.98
CA LYS A 246 -14.44 0.45 -23.36
C LYS A 246 -13.95 0.78 -21.96
N SER A 247 -13.06 -0.02 -21.38
CA SER A 247 -12.59 0.24 -20.03
C SER A 247 -11.68 1.47 -19.97
N ASP A 248 -11.72 2.16 -18.83
CA ASP A 248 -10.89 3.33 -18.57
C ASP A 248 -9.45 2.92 -18.25
N GLY A 249 -8.50 3.80 -18.61
CA GLY A 249 -7.09 3.60 -18.32
C GLY A 249 -6.43 2.50 -19.15
N LYS A 250 -5.42 1.84 -18.55
CA LYS A 250 -4.55 0.89 -19.26
C LYS A 250 -5.25 -0.45 -19.48
N LYS A 251 -5.10 -1.00 -20.67
CA LYS A 251 -5.68 -2.29 -21.09
C LYS A 251 -4.58 -3.31 -21.27
N ILE A 252 -4.69 -4.43 -20.58
CA ILE A 252 -3.69 -5.48 -20.58
C ILE A 252 -4.36 -6.78 -20.98
N VAL A 253 -3.74 -7.52 -21.89
CA VAL A 253 -4.16 -8.85 -22.30
C VAL A 253 -3.07 -9.85 -21.92
N CYS A 254 -3.42 -10.82 -21.08
CA CYS A 254 -2.56 -11.89 -20.63
C CYS A 254 -3.16 -13.22 -21.08
N GLY A 255 -2.64 -13.81 -22.15
CA GLY A 255 -3.19 -15.02 -22.74
C GLY A 255 -2.89 -15.07 -24.25
N GLY A 256 -2.22 -16.09 -24.77
CA GLY A 256 -2.07 -16.24 -26.23
C GLY A 256 -3.43 -16.33 -26.93
N SER A 257 -4.33 -17.17 -26.40
CA SER A 257 -5.72 -17.26 -26.88
C SER A 257 -6.51 -15.96 -26.66
N ALA A 258 -6.26 -15.25 -25.56
CA ALA A 258 -6.91 -13.97 -25.27
C ALA A 258 -6.44 -12.88 -26.25
N GLY A 259 -5.14 -12.83 -26.54
CA GLY A 259 -4.51 -11.92 -27.49
C GLY A 259 -5.04 -12.14 -28.90
N ASN A 260 -5.14 -13.40 -29.34
CA ASN A 260 -5.71 -13.73 -30.65
C ASN A 260 -7.19 -13.36 -30.75
N LEU A 261 -7.97 -13.55 -29.69
CA LEU A 261 -9.37 -13.13 -29.64
C LEU A 261 -9.49 -11.61 -29.79
N VAL A 262 -8.74 -10.85 -28.99
CA VAL A 262 -8.78 -9.37 -29.02
C VAL A 262 -8.27 -8.82 -30.35
N ALA A 263 -7.18 -9.38 -30.89
CA ALA A 263 -6.65 -8.99 -32.19
C ALA A 263 -7.69 -9.21 -33.31
N LYS A 264 -8.36 -10.37 -33.31
CA LYS A 264 -9.44 -10.66 -34.27
C LYS A 264 -10.59 -9.67 -34.13
N TYR A 265 -11.03 -9.37 -32.91
CA TYR A 265 -12.11 -8.40 -32.66
C TYR A 265 -11.76 -6.99 -33.18
N LEU A 266 -10.50 -6.59 -33.08
CA LEU A 266 -10.01 -5.29 -33.55
C LEU A 266 -9.61 -5.27 -35.04
N ASN A 267 -9.78 -6.37 -35.78
CA ASN A 267 -9.25 -6.54 -37.13
C ASN A 267 -7.75 -6.22 -37.23
N ASP A 268 -6.97 -6.67 -36.24
CA ASP A 268 -5.52 -6.52 -36.15
C ASP A 268 -4.85 -7.90 -35.95
N THR A 269 -3.52 -7.93 -35.87
CA THR A 269 -2.72 -9.14 -35.64
C THR A 269 -1.75 -8.92 -34.48
N VAL A 270 -1.49 -9.96 -33.68
CA VAL A 270 -0.50 -9.89 -32.61
C VAL A 270 0.91 -9.85 -33.19
N ARG A 271 1.65 -8.78 -32.92
CA ARG A 271 3.07 -8.66 -33.31
C ARG A 271 3.96 -8.97 -32.11
N THR A 272 4.73 -10.05 -32.19
CA THR A 272 5.57 -10.50 -31.09
C THR A 272 6.93 -9.80 -31.07
N ASP A 273 7.40 -9.44 -29.89
CA ASP A 273 8.70 -8.81 -29.66
C ASP A 273 9.68 -9.77 -29.01
N LEU A 274 10.45 -10.48 -29.84
CA LEU A 274 11.41 -11.49 -29.39
C LEU A 274 12.53 -10.90 -28.53
N SER A 275 12.77 -9.58 -28.57
CA SER A 275 13.81 -8.94 -27.74
C SER A 275 13.48 -8.93 -26.25
N THR A 276 12.21 -9.19 -25.90
CA THR A 276 11.71 -9.21 -24.52
C THR A 276 11.67 -10.60 -23.90
N MET A 277 12.03 -11.63 -24.66
CA MET A 277 12.07 -13.01 -24.20
C MET A 277 13.29 -13.26 -23.32
N ASN A 278 13.11 -13.99 -22.22
CA ASN A 278 14.21 -14.56 -21.46
C ASN A 278 13.93 -16.05 -21.17
N LYS A 279 14.78 -16.68 -20.33
CA LYS A 279 14.69 -18.12 -20.04
C LYS A 279 13.35 -18.52 -19.41
N ASP A 280 12.74 -17.63 -18.62
CA ASP A 280 11.61 -17.95 -17.75
C ASP A 280 10.31 -17.23 -18.21
N VAL A 281 10.43 -16.14 -18.97
CA VAL A 281 9.33 -15.27 -19.40
C VAL A 281 9.28 -15.19 -20.94
N PRO A 282 8.15 -15.62 -21.55
CA PRO A 282 7.92 -15.49 -23.00
C PRO A 282 7.92 -14.03 -23.48
N PRO A 283 8.09 -13.79 -24.80
CA PRO A 283 8.05 -12.45 -25.36
C PRO A 283 6.68 -11.79 -25.20
N ILE A 284 6.66 -10.46 -25.14
CA ILE A 284 5.43 -9.67 -25.22
C ILE A 284 4.92 -9.61 -26.66
N GLY A 285 3.65 -9.25 -26.80
CA GLY A 285 3.01 -8.90 -28.05
C GLY A 285 2.56 -7.44 -28.07
N TYR A 286 2.22 -6.98 -29.27
CA TYR A 286 1.59 -5.70 -29.49
C TYR A 286 0.29 -5.88 -30.30
N ILE A 287 -0.76 -5.22 -29.84
CA ILE A 287 -2.04 -5.04 -30.55
C ILE A 287 -2.39 -3.56 -30.43
N LYS A 288 -2.83 -2.93 -31.52
CA LYS A 288 -3.19 -1.50 -31.47
C LYS A 288 -4.32 -1.26 -30.46
N GLY A 289 -4.12 -0.32 -29.55
CA GLY A 289 -5.11 0.04 -28.52
C GLY A 289 -5.06 -0.81 -27.25
N ILE A 290 -4.09 -1.73 -27.13
CA ILE A 290 -3.79 -2.49 -25.91
C ILE A 290 -2.39 -2.09 -25.43
N ASP A 291 -2.27 -1.71 -24.16
CA ASP A 291 -1.02 -1.20 -23.57
C ASP A 291 0.04 -2.29 -23.37
N LEU A 292 -0.39 -3.52 -23.10
CA LEU A 292 0.50 -4.67 -22.91
C LEU A 292 -0.19 -5.97 -23.29
N VAL A 293 0.43 -6.76 -24.17
CA VAL A 293 0.00 -8.13 -24.47
C VAL A 293 1.10 -9.08 -24.01
N THR A 294 0.76 -10.08 -23.21
CA THR A 294 1.70 -11.09 -22.71
C THR A 294 1.17 -12.49 -22.95
N GLU A 295 2.03 -13.51 -22.82
CA GLU A 295 1.63 -14.90 -23.04
C GLU A 295 0.52 -15.33 -22.09
N GLY A 296 0.70 -15.39 -20.78
CA GLY A 296 -0.29 -16.06 -19.94
C GLY A 296 0.29 -16.53 -18.62
N VAL A 297 0.20 -17.83 -18.36
CA VAL A 297 0.48 -18.42 -17.05
C VAL A 297 1.93 -18.18 -16.60
N LEU A 298 2.90 -18.31 -17.50
CA LEU A 298 4.31 -18.11 -17.16
C LEU A 298 4.61 -16.66 -16.76
N THR A 299 4.15 -15.70 -17.57
CA THR A 299 4.30 -14.27 -17.27
C THR A 299 3.58 -13.87 -15.99
N MET A 300 2.38 -14.42 -15.75
CA MET A 300 1.61 -14.16 -14.54
C MET A 300 2.30 -14.73 -13.30
N SER A 301 2.85 -15.94 -13.39
CA SER A 301 3.60 -16.58 -12.30
C SER A 301 4.80 -15.74 -11.88
N GLU A 302 5.59 -15.27 -12.84
CA GLU A 302 6.74 -14.42 -12.53
C GLU A 302 6.30 -13.02 -12.02
N THR A 303 5.20 -12.48 -12.55
CA THR A 303 4.62 -11.23 -12.03
C THR A 303 4.23 -11.35 -10.56
N VAL A 304 3.55 -12.44 -10.17
CA VAL A 304 3.18 -12.71 -8.78
C VAL A 304 4.43 -12.84 -7.90
N SER A 305 5.48 -13.50 -8.38
CA SER A 305 6.79 -13.57 -7.69
C SER A 305 7.39 -12.19 -7.44
N ILE A 306 7.42 -11.31 -8.46
CA ILE A 306 7.91 -9.93 -8.36
C ILE A 306 7.06 -9.12 -7.37
N LEU A 307 5.73 -9.19 -7.47
CA LEU A 307 4.82 -8.48 -6.58
C LEU A 307 4.97 -8.94 -5.13
N ASN A 308 5.13 -10.24 -4.89
CA ASN A 308 5.36 -10.78 -3.55
C ASN A 308 6.67 -10.25 -2.94
N LYS A 309 7.76 -10.20 -3.73
CA LYS A 309 9.02 -9.59 -3.28
C LYS A 309 8.84 -8.10 -2.96
N TYR A 310 8.10 -7.38 -3.81
CA TYR A 310 7.80 -5.97 -3.62
C TYR A 310 7.02 -5.73 -2.33
N VAL A 311 5.95 -6.50 -2.09
CA VAL A 311 5.11 -6.45 -0.87
C VAL A 311 5.97 -6.63 0.37
N ASN A 312 6.81 -7.65 0.40
CA ASN A 312 7.69 -7.99 1.54
C ASN A 312 8.93 -7.07 1.67
N MET A 313 9.00 -5.97 0.91
CA MET A 313 10.11 -5.00 0.92
C MET A 313 11.50 -5.62 0.71
N ILE A 314 11.57 -6.79 0.05
CA ILE A 314 12.82 -7.50 -0.20
C ILE A 314 13.64 -6.68 -1.20
N ASN A 315 14.83 -6.24 -0.75
CA ASN A 315 15.68 -5.37 -1.54
C ASN A 315 16.34 -6.14 -2.70
N GLN A 316 15.79 -6.02 -3.89
CA GLN A 316 16.48 -6.41 -5.12
C GLN A 316 16.51 -5.20 -6.05
N LYS A 317 17.72 -4.66 -6.24
CA LYS A 317 17.96 -3.66 -7.30
C LYS A 317 17.43 -4.24 -8.61
N ASN A 318 16.66 -3.44 -9.35
CA ASN A 318 16.26 -3.70 -10.74
C ASN A 318 15.14 -4.73 -11.03
N LEU A 319 14.37 -5.20 -10.03
CA LEU A 319 13.22 -6.11 -10.26
C LEU A 319 12.21 -5.61 -11.33
N LEU A 320 12.03 -4.29 -11.42
CA LEU A 320 11.05 -3.66 -12.32
C LEU A 320 11.67 -3.08 -13.59
N SER A 321 13.00 -3.07 -13.72
CA SER A 321 13.70 -2.49 -14.87
C SER A 321 14.11 -3.52 -15.91
N GLU A 322 13.83 -4.80 -15.68
CA GLU A 322 14.00 -5.83 -16.70
C GLU A 322 13.06 -5.62 -17.89
N ASN A 323 13.58 -5.79 -19.11
CA ASN A 323 12.79 -5.66 -20.33
C ASN A 323 12.06 -6.97 -20.67
N ASN A 324 11.20 -7.46 -19.77
CA ASN A 324 10.37 -8.65 -20.01
C ASN A 324 8.89 -8.41 -19.65
N GLY A 325 8.01 -9.30 -20.08
CA GLY A 325 6.56 -9.14 -19.86
C GLY A 325 6.14 -9.10 -18.40
N ALA A 326 6.81 -9.83 -17.52
CA ALA A 326 6.46 -9.92 -16.10
C ALA A 326 6.86 -8.66 -15.34
N ALA A 327 8.08 -8.17 -15.56
CA ALA A 327 8.56 -6.91 -14.97
C ALA A 327 7.72 -5.71 -15.46
N LYS A 328 7.35 -5.66 -16.74
CA LYS A 328 6.45 -4.64 -17.29
C LYS A 328 5.06 -4.69 -16.64
N LEU A 329 4.47 -5.89 -16.52
CA LEU A 329 3.17 -6.05 -15.88
C LEU A 329 3.23 -5.65 -14.40
N ALA A 330 4.22 -6.13 -13.65
CA ALA A 330 4.43 -5.76 -12.25
C ALA A 330 4.61 -4.24 -12.09
N SER A 331 5.40 -3.60 -12.96
CA SER A 331 5.61 -2.15 -12.95
C SER A 331 4.30 -1.39 -13.16
N ILE A 332 3.45 -1.80 -14.12
CA ILE A 332 2.13 -1.19 -14.32
C ILE A 332 1.26 -1.36 -13.08
N LEU A 333 1.22 -2.55 -12.49
CA LEU A 333 0.39 -2.85 -11.33
C LEU A 333 0.85 -2.13 -10.06
N ILE A 334 2.15 -1.89 -9.89
CA ILE A 334 2.70 -1.16 -8.75
C ILE A 334 2.52 0.35 -8.93
N ASN A 335 3.00 0.88 -10.05
CA ASN A 335 3.20 2.32 -10.25
C ASN A 335 2.02 3.01 -10.95
N ASP A 336 1.28 2.27 -11.77
CA ASP A 336 0.23 2.82 -12.64
C ASP A 336 -1.16 2.23 -12.38
N CYS A 337 -1.36 1.61 -11.23
CA CYS A 337 -2.64 1.03 -10.84
C CYS A 337 -3.04 1.50 -9.45
N THR A 338 -4.30 1.92 -9.33
CA THR A 338 -5.00 2.15 -8.06
C THR A 338 -6.28 1.32 -8.01
N HIS A 339 -6.91 1.12 -9.17
CA HIS A 339 -8.10 0.30 -9.36
C HIS A 339 -7.79 -0.71 -10.46
N LEU A 340 -7.84 -2.00 -10.12
CA LEU A 340 -7.60 -3.11 -11.02
C LEU A 340 -8.91 -3.84 -11.28
N THR A 341 -9.33 -3.89 -12.54
CA THR A 341 -10.42 -4.77 -12.97
C THR A 341 -9.83 -6.00 -13.65
N ILE A 342 -10.09 -7.19 -13.12
CA ILE A 342 -9.66 -8.46 -13.72
C ILE A 342 -10.84 -9.09 -14.44
N ILE A 343 -10.74 -9.19 -15.76
CA ILE A 343 -11.69 -9.93 -16.60
C ILE A 343 -11.13 -11.33 -16.78
N MET A 344 -11.79 -12.31 -16.16
CA MET A 344 -11.30 -13.68 -16.08
C MET A 344 -12.17 -14.63 -16.91
N GLY A 345 -11.60 -15.11 -18.02
CA GLY A 345 -12.22 -16.14 -18.85
C GLY A 345 -12.05 -17.56 -18.36
N ASN A 346 -13.13 -18.33 -18.42
CA ASN A 346 -13.14 -19.74 -18.04
C ASN A 346 -12.76 -20.72 -19.16
N ALA A 347 -12.32 -20.23 -20.33
CA ALA A 347 -11.80 -21.13 -21.36
C ALA A 347 -10.54 -21.86 -20.86
N ILE A 348 -10.58 -23.18 -20.94
CA ILE A 348 -9.48 -24.08 -20.55
C ILE A 348 -8.64 -24.37 -21.79
N ASN A 349 -7.32 -24.23 -21.68
CA ASN A 349 -6.39 -24.66 -22.72
C ASN A 349 -6.13 -26.18 -22.58
N PRO A 350 -6.46 -27.02 -23.58
CA PRO A 350 -6.24 -28.46 -23.53
C PRO A 350 -4.79 -28.88 -23.26
N ALA A 351 -3.81 -28.05 -23.64
CA ALA A 351 -2.38 -28.34 -23.48
C ALA A 351 -1.87 -28.27 -22.02
N HIS A 352 -2.68 -27.78 -21.07
CA HIS A 352 -2.32 -27.65 -19.66
C HIS A 352 -3.19 -28.51 -18.74
N GLN A 353 -3.76 -29.61 -19.26
CA GLN A 353 -4.61 -30.51 -18.48
C GLN A 353 -3.80 -31.47 -17.59
N ASN A 354 -4.24 -31.62 -16.34
CA ASN A 354 -4.13 -32.87 -15.59
C ASN A 354 -5.57 -33.38 -15.37
N PRO A 355 -5.96 -34.54 -15.94
CA PRO A 355 -7.34 -35.07 -15.88
C PRO A 355 -7.89 -35.30 -14.47
N ASN A 356 -7.01 -35.33 -13.45
CA ASN A 356 -7.36 -35.65 -12.06
C ASN A 356 -7.66 -34.42 -11.18
N PHE A 357 -7.69 -33.20 -11.72
CA PHE A 357 -7.92 -31.98 -10.95
C PHE A 357 -9.23 -31.26 -11.31
N PRO A 358 -10.00 -30.74 -10.32
CA PRO A 358 -11.17 -29.90 -10.55
C PRO A 358 -10.86 -28.65 -11.39
N GLU A 359 -11.84 -28.16 -12.16
CA GLU A 359 -11.71 -27.00 -13.07
C GLU A 359 -11.21 -25.71 -12.34
N ASP A 360 -11.63 -25.53 -11.07
CA ASP A 360 -11.26 -24.41 -10.18
C ASP A 360 -9.83 -24.50 -9.60
N LEU A 361 -9.14 -25.63 -9.80
CA LEU A 361 -7.76 -25.88 -9.33
C LEU A 361 -6.69 -25.64 -10.40
N SER A 362 -7.07 -25.10 -11.56
CA SER A 362 -6.09 -24.77 -12.60
C SER A 362 -5.12 -23.68 -12.13
N ILE A 363 -3.85 -23.80 -12.56
CA ILE A 363 -2.75 -22.89 -12.18
C ILE A 363 -3.14 -21.42 -12.39
N LYS A 364 -3.92 -21.12 -13.43
CA LYS A 364 -4.43 -19.78 -13.74
C LYS A 364 -5.29 -19.20 -12.61
N TRP A 365 -6.25 -19.97 -12.08
CA TRP A 365 -7.11 -19.54 -10.98
C TRP A 365 -6.30 -19.22 -9.73
N ARG A 366 -5.38 -20.10 -9.35
CA ARG A 366 -4.49 -19.87 -8.21
C ARG A 366 -3.68 -18.58 -8.38
N LEU A 367 -3.10 -18.34 -9.55
CA LEU A 367 -2.31 -17.14 -9.83
C LEU A 367 -3.16 -15.85 -9.78
N VAL A 368 -4.37 -15.88 -10.32
CA VAL A 368 -5.29 -14.73 -10.25
C VAL A 368 -5.68 -14.42 -8.80
N HIS A 369 -5.97 -15.45 -7.99
CA HIS A 369 -6.26 -15.24 -6.56
C HIS A 369 -5.05 -14.69 -5.78
N GLN A 370 -3.84 -15.20 -6.06
CA GLN A 370 -2.61 -14.65 -5.48
C GLN A 370 -2.41 -13.19 -5.90
N LEU A 371 -2.64 -12.86 -7.17
CA LEU A 371 -2.58 -11.49 -7.65
C LEU A 371 -3.58 -10.59 -6.93
N ILE A 372 -4.85 -11.01 -6.81
CA ILE A 372 -5.88 -10.26 -6.09
C ILE A 372 -5.45 -10.01 -4.65
N SER A 373 -4.94 -11.03 -3.96
CA SER A 373 -4.46 -10.91 -2.58
C SER A 373 -3.33 -9.89 -2.47
N LEU A 374 -2.31 -9.97 -3.32
CA LEU A 374 -1.18 -9.04 -3.31
C LEU A 374 -1.59 -7.61 -3.63
N MET A 375 -2.51 -7.42 -4.59
CA MET A 375 -3.01 -6.10 -4.95
C MET A 375 -3.83 -5.47 -3.82
N ASN A 376 -4.67 -6.26 -3.14
CA ASN A 376 -5.41 -5.82 -1.95
C ASN A 376 -4.46 -5.48 -0.79
N GLU A 377 -3.42 -6.28 -0.57
CA GLU A 377 -2.39 -6.02 0.45
C GLU A 377 -1.61 -4.73 0.17
N MET A 378 -1.36 -4.42 -1.10
CA MET A 378 -0.84 -3.12 -1.53
C MET A 378 -1.88 -1.97 -1.44
N GLY A 379 -3.07 -2.25 -0.91
CA GLY A 379 -4.15 -1.29 -0.69
C GLY A 379 -4.88 -0.85 -1.95
N LYS A 380 -4.72 -1.56 -3.08
CA LYS A 380 -5.37 -1.27 -4.35
C LYS A 380 -6.83 -1.76 -4.32
N ASP A 381 -7.69 -1.11 -5.09
CA ASP A 381 -9.08 -1.55 -5.28
C ASP A 381 -9.13 -2.60 -6.38
N VAL A 382 -9.71 -3.77 -6.12
CA VAL A 382 -9.67 -4.90 -7.06
C VAL A 382 -11.07 -5.42 -7.32
N ASP A 383 -11.52 -5.26 -8.56
CA ASP A 383 -12.78 -5.80 -9.08
C ASP A 383 -12.52 -7.02 -9.96
N THR A 384 -13.43 -7.99 -9.92
CA THR A 384 -13.34 -9.20 -10.74
C THR A 384 -14.61 -9.42 -11.54
N VAL A 385 -14.45 -9.81 -12.81
CA VAL A 385 -15.53 -10.14 -13.73
C VAL A 385 -15.26 -11.54 -14.28
N PHE A 386 -16.01 -12.54 -13.78
CA PHE A 386 -15.90 -13.94 -14.19
C PHE A 386 -16.85 -14.25 -15.35
N ILE A 387 -16.35 -14.86 -16.43
CA ILE A 387 -17.05 -14.98 -17.72
C ILE A 387 -16.92 -16.33 -18.43
#